data_AF-A0AAN5D981-F1
#
_entry.id   AF-A0AAN5D981-F1
#
_cell.length_a   1.000
_cell.length_b   1.000
_cell.length_c   1.000
_cell.angle_alpha   90.00
_cell.angle_beta   90.00
_cell.angle_gamma   90.00
#
_symmetry.space_group_name_H-M   'P 1'
#
loop_
_entity.id
_entity.type
_entity.pdbx_description
1 polymer ?
#
loop_
_entity_poly.entity_id
_entity_poly.type
_entity_poly.pdbx_seq_one_letter_code
_entity_poly.pdbx_strand_id
1 'polypeptide(L)'
;DEIFLSLDAQRSFFLTLRIIFCFSVVLHLISLFFLCKHSPPTQVVWRNYMLNVQIWIIALDVYIELLLEVVPLFPAPAGYFTGVLCRIGVPAQVAALYASILQDAQISNKLLNLVFHRNACFIRM
;
A
#
# COMPACT_ATOMS: atom_id res chain seq x y z
N ASP A 1 -26.51 -9.67 18.88
CA ASP A 1 -25.16 -9.61 19.49
C ASP A 1 -24.46 -8.35 19.02
N GLU A 2 -24.54 -7.29 19.82
CA GLU A 2 -23.86 -6.03 19.54
C GLU A 2 -22.36 -6.22 19.82
N ILE A 3 -21.55 -6.12 18.77
CA ILE A 3 -20.08 -6.11 18.90
C ILE A 3 -19.71 -4.78 19.55
N PHE A 4 -19.68 -4.75 20.89
CA PHE A 4 -19.26 -3.59 21.68
C PHE A 4 -17.74 -3.45 21.58
N LEU A 5 -17.27 -2.63 20.65
CA LEU A 5 -15.91 -2.10 20.72
C LEU A 5 -15.88 -1.03 21.81
N SER A 6 -15.06 -1.18 22.84
CA SER A 6 -14.85 -0.10 23.80
C SER A 6 -14.22 1.10 23.09
N LEU A 7 -14.68 2.31 23.41
CA LEU A 7 -14.13 3.55 22.82
C LEU A 7 -12.62 3.67 23.06
N ASP A 8 -12.13 3.15 24.19
CA ASP A 8 -10.70 3.11 24.52
C ASP A 8 -9.92 2.15 23.61
N ALA A 9 -10.48 0.99 23.27
CA ALA A 9 -9.88 0.07 22.31
C ALA A 9 -9.83 0.69 20.92
N GLN A 10 -10.91 1.35 20.50
CA GLN A 10 -10.97 2.05 19.21
C GLN A 10 -9.92 3.17 19.12
N ARG A 11 -9.82 4.01 20.15
CA ARG A 11 -8.83 5.10 20.20
C ARG A 11 -7.40 4.56 20.18
N SER A 12 -7.13 3.49 20.93
CA SER A 12 -5.80 2.85 20.96
C SER A 12 -5.44 2.24 19.62
N PHE A 13 -6.42 1.63 18.93
CA PHE A 13 -6.24 1.07 17.59
C PHE A 13 -5.88 2.15 16.57
N PHE A 14 -6.66 3.24 16.50
CA PHE A 14 -6.35 4.35 15.59
C PHE A 14 -4.99 5.01 15.87
N LEU A 15 -4.63 5.16 17.15
CA LEU A 15 -3.31 5.68 17.52
C LEU A 15 -2.19 4.74 17.04
N THR A 16 -2.38 3.43 17.20
CA THR A 16 -1.43 2.43 16.71
C THR A 16 -1.28 2.49 15.19
N LEU A 17 -2.39 2.54 14.44
CA LEU A 17 -2.36 2.67 12.98
C LEU A 17 -1.62 3.93 12.53
N ARG A 18 -1.85 5.07 13.19
CA ARG A 18 -1.15 6.33 12.85
C ARG A 18 0.35 6.24 13.12
N ILE A 19 0.75 5.58 14.21
CA ILE A 19 2.17 5.36 14.51
C ILE A 19 2.79 4.48 13.41
N ILE A 20 2.13 3.38 13.03
CA ILE A 20 2.58 2.50 11.95
C ILE A 20 2.73 3.28 10.64
N PHE A 21 1.73 4.09 10.27
CA PHE A 21 1.79 4.94 9.09
C PHE A 21 2.96 5.91 9.11
N CYS A 22 3.21 6.57 10.25
CA CYS A 22 4.38 7.45 10.39
C CYS A 22 5.70 6.71 10.16
N PHE A 23 5.85 5.51 10.71
CA PHE A 23 7.03 4.68 10.46
C PHE A 23 7.11 4.24 8.99
N SER A 24 5.99 3.85 8.38
CA SER A 24 5.95 3.45 6.96
C SER A 24 6.39 4.59 6.04
N VAL A 25 5.90 5.81 6.27
CA VAL A 25 6.31 7.01 5.51
C VAL A 25 7.82 7.24 5.61
N VAL A 26 8.40 7.14 6.81
CA VAL A 26 9.86 7.28 6.99
C VAL A 26 10.62 6.21 6.22
N LEU A 27 10.18 4.95 6.29
CA LEU A 27 10.81 3.84 5.56
C LEU A 27 10.71 4.02 4.05
N HIS A 28 9.57 4.49 3.54
CA HIS A 28 9.38 4.81 2.13
C HIS A 28 10.33 5.91 1.65
N LEU A 29 10.50 6.97 2.43
CA LEU A 29 11.45 8.06 2.12
C LEU A 29 12.89 7.56 2.10
N ILE A 30 13.27 6.71 3.06
CA ILE A 30 14.59 6.08 3.11
C ILE A 30 14.80 5.18 1.88
N SER A 31 13.82 4.35 1.53
CA SER A 31 13.88 3.48 0.34
C SER A 31 14.07 4.29 -0.95
N LEU A 32 13.27 5.35 -1.13
CA LEU A 32 13.39 6.26 -2.27
C LEU A 32 14.77 6.94 -2.32
N PHE A 33 15.29 7.38 -1.17
CA PHE A 33 16.62 7.99 -1.10
C PHE A 33 17.72 7.02 -1.57
N PHE A 34 17.70 5.76 -1.10
CA PHE A 34 18.67 4.75 -1.51
C PHE A 34 18.54 4.38 -2.99
N LEU A 35 17.31 4.20 -3.49
CA LEU A 35 17.06 3.91 -4.90
C LEU A 35 17.53 5.04 -5.81
N CYS A 36 17.27 6.29 -5.46
CA CYS A 36 17.64 7.44 -6.28
C CYS A 36 19.14 7.74 -6.21
N LYS A 37 19.74 7.72 -5.02
CA LYS A 37 21.09 8.27 -4.78
C LYS A 37 22.20 7.22 -4.78
N HIS A 38 21.91 5.98 -4.37
CA HIS A 38 22.93 4.95 -4.18
C HIS A 38 22.92 3.85 -5.26
N SER A 39 21.94 3.87 -6.17
CA SER A 39 21.84 2.84 -7.21
C SER A 39 22.87 3.05 -8.33
N PRO A 40 23.72 2.05 -8.64
CA PRO A 40 24.79 2.17 -9.62
C PRO A 40 24.25 2.42 -11.04
N PRO A 41 24.95 3.24 -11.86
CA PRO A 41 24.49 3.62 -13.19
C PRO A 41 24.45 2.44 -14.17
N THR A 42 25.13 1.34 -13.91
CA THR A 42 25.09 0.12 -14.75
C THR A 42 23.74 -0.59 -14.69
N GLN A 43 22.90 -0.30 -13.68
CA GLN A 43 21.63 -1.00 -13.41
C GLN A 43 20.41 -0.09 -13.60
N VAL A 44 20.41 0.81 -14.59
CA VAL A 44 19.31 1.78 -14.79
C VAL A 44 17.94 1.12 -14.95
N VAL A 45 17.87 0.00 -15.69
CA VAL A 45 16.61 -0.73 -15.91
C VAL A 45 16.05 -1.27 -14.60
N TRP A 46 16.91 -1.87 -13.77
CA TRP A 46 16.53 -2.39 -12.46
C TRP A 46 16.14 -1.28 -11.48
N ARG A 47 16.88 -0.17 -11.48
CA ARG A 47 16.56 1.01 -10.68
C ARG A 47 15.19 1.57 -11.03
N ASN A 48 14.88 1.74 -12.32
CA ASN A 48 13.59 2.24 -12.77
C ASN A 48 12.44 1.27 -12.42
N TYR A 49 12.69 -0.04 -12.52
CA TYR A 49 11.74 -1.05 -12.06
C TYR A 49 11.44 -0.92 -10.56
N MET A 50 12.49 -0.88 -9.73
CA MET A 50 12.35 -0.76 -8.28
C MET A 50 11.70 0.58 -7.88
N LEU A 51 11.98 1.67 -8.59
CA LEU A 51 11.33 2.96 -8.36
C LEU A 51 9.83 2.89 -8.69
N ASN A 52 9.46 2.28 -9.81
CA ASN A 52 8.05 2.07 -10.17
C ASN A 52 7.34 1.25 -9.09
N VAL A 53 7.93 0.13 -8.66
CA VAL A 53 7.40 -0.70 -7.57
C VAL A 53 7.24 0.11 -6.27
N GLN A 54 8.24 0.92 -5.91
CA GLN A 54 8.22 1.72 -4.69
C GLN A 54 7.11 2.79 -4.72
N ILE A 55 6.93 3.49 -5.85
CA ILE A 55 5.88 4.50 -6.03
C ILE A 55 4.51 3.88 -5.79
N TRP A 56 4.28 2.71 -6.35
CA TRP A 56 3.00 2.08 -6.20
C TRP A 56 2.74 1.49 -4.81
N ILE A 57 3.78 0.98 -4.13
CA ILE A 57 3.65 0.57 -2.73
C ILE A 57 3.25 1.78 -1.88
N ILE A 58 3.90 2.93 -2.07
CA ILE A 58 3.54 4.18 -1.38
C ILE A 58 2.09 4.58 -1.67
N ALA A 59 1.66 4.51 -2.93
CA ALA A 59 0.30 4.83 -3.31
C ALA A 59 -0.73 3.92 -2.62
N LEU A 60 -0.41 2.62 -2.49
CA LEU A 60 -1.27 1.67 -1.81
C LEU A 60 -1.31 1.91 -0.29
N ASP A 61 -0.17 2.14 0.36
CA ASP A 61 -0.10 2.46 1.79
C ASP A 61 -0.93 3.71 2.10
N VAL A 62 -0.78 4.77 1.32
CA VAL A 62 -1.59 5.99 1.45
C VAL A 62 -3.08 5.69 1.22
N TYR A 63 -3.41 4.86 0.22
CA TYR A 63 -4.81 4.54 -0.08
C TYR A 63 -5.47 3.74 1.06
N ILE A 64 -4.78 2.76 1.62
CA ILE A 64 -5.32 1.88 2.67
C ILE A 64 -5.30 2.57 4.03
N GLU A 65 -4.19 3.19 4.42
CA GLU A 65 -4.00 3.68 5.78
C GLU A 65 -4.59 5.08 5.99
N LEU A 66 -4.62 5.94 4.96
CA LEU A 66 -5.14 7.32 5.07
C LEU A 66 -6.51 7.49 4.40
N LEU A 67 -6.69 6.99 3.17
CA LEU A 67 -7.93 7.22 2.42
C LEU A 67 -9.07 6.30 2.89
N LEU A 68 -8.77 5.04 3.19
CA LEU A 68 -9.74 4.06 3.68
C LEU A 68 -9.78 3.96 5.21
N GLU A 69 -8.61 3.96 5.88
CA GLU A 69 -8.47 3.75 7.33
C GLU A 69 -9.34 2.56 7.79
N VAL A 70 -8.90 1.35 7.41
CA VAL A 70 -9.65 0.10 7.62
C VAL A 70 -9.65 -0.29 9.09
N VAL A 71 -10.84 -0.45 9.67
CA VAL A 71 -11.02 -0.92 11.04
C VAL A 71 -11.63 -2.32 11.01
N PRO A 72 -10.87 -3.38 11.34
CA PRO A 72 -11.41 -4.72 11.46
C PRO A 72 -12.31 -4.82 12.70
N LEU A 73 -13.51 -5.40 12.54
CA LEU A 73 -14.38 -5.77 13.65
C LEU A 73 -14.02 -7.18 14.12
N PHE A 74 -13.11 -7.31 15.06
CA PHE A 74 -12.93 -8.61 15.71
C PHE A 74 -14.14 -8.95 16.61
N PRO A 75 -14.63 -10.21 16.62
CA PRO A 75 -14.12 -11.40 15.93
C PRO A 75 -14.73 -11.68 14.54
N ALA A 76 -15.61 -10.82 14.04
CA ALA A 76 -16.22 -11.01 12.73
C ALA A 76 -15.21 -10.80 11.59
N PRO A 77 -15.31 -11.51 10.45
CA PRO A 77 -14.55 -11.20 9.24
C PRO A 77 -15.16 -9.97 8.53
N ALA A 78 -15.41 -8.92 9.29
CA ALA A 78 -16.01 -7.68 8.84
C ALA A 78 -15.11 -6.50 9.22
N GLY A 79 -15.23 -5.42 8.48
CA GLY A 79 -14.54 -4.18 8.77
C GLY A 79 -15.32 -3.01 8.20
N TYR A 80 -15.09 -1.83 8.75
CA TYR A 80 -15.62 -0.58 8.21
C TYR A 80 -14.47 0.38 7.94
N PHE A 81 -14.75 1.37 7.11
CA PHE A 81 -13.78 2.35 6.66
C PHE A 81 -14.12 3.70 7.30
N THR A 82 -13.09 4.41 7.76
CA THR A 82 -13.24 5.71 8.47
C THR A 82 -12.38 6.82 7.90
N GLY A 83 -11.63 6.51 6.84
CA GLY A 83 -10.67 7.41 6.22
C GLY A 83 -11.31 8.54 5.43
N VAL A 84 -10.46 9.30 4.74
CA VAL A 84 -10.86 10.51 4.01
C VAL A 84 -11.97 10.22 2.98
N LEU A 85 -11.92 9.09 2.27
CA LEU A 85 -12.91 8.73 1.26
C LEU A 85 -14.31 8.59 1.85
N CYS A 86 -14.42 8.01 3.06
CA CYS A 86 -15.71 7.88 3.72
C CYS A 86 -16.24 9.22 4.23
N ARG A 87 -15.36 10.14 4.63
CA ARG A 87 -15.74 11.48 5.09
C ARG A 87 -16.27 12.37 3.98
N ILE A 88 -15.80 12.18 2.75
CA ILE A 88 -16.32 12.88 1.56
C ILE A 88 -17.57 12.21 0.96
N GLY A 89 -18.11 11.17 1.62
CA GLY A 89 -19.36 10.51 1.23
C GLY A 89 -19.22 9.41 0.17
N VAL A 90 -18.00 8.92 -0.11
CA VAL A 90 -17.83 7.77 -1.01
C VAL A 90 -18.36 6.51 -0.32
N PRO A 91 -19.23 5.72 -0.98
CA PRO A 91 -19.70 4.47 -0.41
C PRO A 91 -18.54 3.51 -0.11
N ALA A 92 -18.55 2.93 1.08
CA ALA A 92 -17.55 1.95 1.54
C ALA A 92 -17.27 0.83 0.53
N GLN A 93 -18.32 0.32 -0.11
CA GLN A 93 -18.24 -0.75 -1.12
C GLN A 93 -17.45 -0.31 -2.35
N VAL A 94 -17.66 0.92 -2.80
CA VAL A 94 -16.96 1.49 -3.96
C VAL A 94 -15.49 1.71 -3.62
N ALA A 95 -15.21 2.27 -2.45
CA ALA A 95 -13.84 2.53 -2.00
C ALA A 95 -13.04 1.22 -1.81
N ALA A 96 -13.68 0.15 -1.31
CA ALA A 96 -13.10 -1.18 -1.20
C ALA A 96 -12.83 -1.83 -2.55
N LEU A 97 -13.74 -1.70 -3.52
CA LEU A 97 -13.56 -2.21 -4.87
C LEU A 97 -12.35 -1.55 -5.57
N TYR A 98 -12.20 -0.23 -5.41
CA TYR A 98 -11.01 0.45 -5.93
C TYR A 98 -9.73 -0.03 -5.24
N ALA A 99 -9.77 -0.35 -3.94
CA ALA A 99 -8.64 -0.91 -3.21
C ALA A 99 -8.19 -2.25 -3.79
N SER A 100 -9.13 -3.17 -4.04
CA SER A 100 -8.82 -4.49 -4.59
C SER A 100 -8.26 -4.39 -6.01
N ILE A 101 -8.84 -3.54 -6.86
CA ILE A 101 -8.34 -3.31 -8.22
C ILE A 101 -6.91 -2.75 -8.20
N LEU A 102 -6.62 -1.80 -7.28
CA LEU A 102 -5.28 -1.26 -7.10
C LEU A 102 -4.28 -2.36 -6.71
N GLN A 103 -4.64 -3.26 -5.79
CA GLN A 103 -3.79 -4.37 -5.37
C GLN A 103 -3.57 -5.39 -6.49
N ASP A 104 -4.59 -5.74 -7.26
CA ASP A 104 -4.47 -6.66 -8.38
C ASP A 104 -3.60 -6.08 -9.50
N ALA A 105 -3.76 -4.78 -9.78
CA ALA A 105 -2.92 -4.05 -10.72
C ALA A 105 -1.45 -4.04 -10.26
N GLN A 106 -1.19 -3.93 -8.96
CA GLN A 106 0.15 -4.03 -8.39
C GLN A 106 0.81 -5.37 -8.64
N ILE A 107 0.10 -6.45 -8.31
CA ILE A 107 0.60 -7.81 -8.46
C ILE A 107 0.89 -8.08 -9.93
N SER A 108 -0.02 -7.69 -10.82
CA SER A 108 0.11 -7.85 -12.27
C SER A 108 1.30 -7.07 -12.84
N ASN A 109 1.49 -5.81 -12.43
CA ASN A 109 2.60 -4.97 -12.88
C ASN A 109 3.97 -5.54 -12.43
N LYS A 110 4.05 -6.06 -11.20
CA LYS A 110 5.26 -6.72 -10.69
C LYS A 110 5.58 -8.00 -11.48
N LEU A 111 4.58 -8.83 -11.76
CA LEU A 111 4.72 -10.06 -12.55
C LEU A 111 5.14 -9.78 -13.98
N LEU A 112 4.48 -8.84 -14.65
CA LEU A 112 4.75 -8.49 -16.05
C LEU A 112 6.20 -8.02 -16.22
N ASN A 113 6.65 -7.12 -15.34
CA ASN A 113 8.03 -6.63 -15.37
C ASN A 113 9.07 -7.73 -15.04
N LEU A 114 8.75 -8.66 -14.14
CA LEU A 114 9.61 -9.80 -13.85
C LEU A 114 9.77 -10.70 -15.09
N VAL A 115 8.67 -10.98 -15.79
CA VAL A 115 8.68 -11.78 -17.03
C VAL A 115 9.47 -11.08 -18.12
N PHE A 116 9.25 -9.78 -18.34
CA PHE A 116 10.03 -9.00 -19.30
C PHE A 116 11.53 -9.00 -18.99
N HIS A 117 11.89 -8.84 -17.71
CA HIS A 117 13.30 -8.90 -17.30
C HIS A 117 13.90 -10.28 -17.52
N ARG A 118 13.17 -11.36 -17.21
CA ARG A 118 13.66 -12.74 -17.43
C ARG A 118 13.89 -12.99 -18.91
N ASN A 119 12.98 -12.56 -19.77
CA ASN A 119 13.08 -12.71 -21.22
C ASN A 119 14.22 -11.86 -21.81
N ALA A 120 14.42 -10.63 -21.33
CA ALA A 120 15.50 -9.76 -21.77
C ALA A 120 16.90 -10.29 -21.38
N CYS A 121 17.01 -10.99 -20.26
CA CYS A 121 18.24 -11.65 -19.84
C CYS A 121 18.53 -12.91 -20.68
N PHE A 122 17.50 -13.70 -20.99
CA PHE A 122 17.63 -14.93 -21.77
C PHE A 122 18.01 -14.69 -23.24
N ILE A 123 17.57 -13.58 -23.85
CA ILE A 123 17.91 -13.23 -25.25
C ILE A 123 19.34 -12.66 -25.37
N ARG A 124 19.97 -12.26 -24.26
CA ARG A 124 21.34 -11.68 -24.24
C ARG A 124 22.45 -12.68 -23.86
N MET A 125 22.13 -13.95 -23.63
CA MET A 125 23.08 -15.05 -23.46
C MET A 125 23.31 -15.77 -24.79
#